data_AF-A0A6A4ZJ91-F1
#
_entry.id   AF-A0A6A4ZJ91-F1
#
_cell.length_a   1.000
_cell.length_b   1.000
_cell.length_c   1.000
_cell.angle_alpha   90.00
_cell.angle_beta   90.00
_cell.angle_gamma   90.00
#
_symmetry.space_group_name_H-M   'P 1'
#
loop_
_entity.id
_entity.type
_entity.pdbx_description
1 polymer ?
#
loop_
_entity_poly.entity_id
_entity_poly.type
_entity_poly.pdbx_seq_one_letter_code
_entity_poly.pdbx_strand_id
1 'polypeptide(L)'
;SGSGRIGDEAVEAHSVVLLTADKTQNGVTIQADQGPMQCVVLSGEPIGEPIEQYGPFVMTTRSELQQTVTDFQLGENGFERAPGWHSNIASLEHFR
;
A
#
# COMPACT_ATOMS: atom_id res chain seq x y z
N SER A 1 -17.31 2.08 3.09
CA SER A 1 -18.36 2.64 3.98
C SER A 1 -19.43 1.58 4.22
N GLY A 2 -20.31 1.79 5.20
CA GLY A 2 -21.32 0.80 5.59
C GLY A 2 -20.76 -0.31 6.47
N SER A 3 -21.61 -1.29 6.77
CA SER A 3 -21.32 -2.46 7.60
C SER A 3 -21.84 -3.74 6.94
N GLY A 4 -21.30 -4.87 7.37
CA GLY A 4 -21.66 -6.17 6.82
C GLY A 4 -20.83 -7.31 7.40
N ARG A 5 -20.71 -8.37 6.62
CA ARG A 5 -19.92 -9.57 6.95
C ARG A 5 -19.01 -9.98 5.80
N ILE A 6 -17.82 -10.45 6.14
CA ILE A 6 -16.86 -11.09 5.22
C ILE A 6 -16.58 -12.49 5.76
N GLY A 7 -17.08 -13.52 5.07
CA GLY A 7 -17.22 -14.86 5.65
C GLY A 7 -18.05 -14.80 6.93
N ASP A 8 -17.49 -15.29 8.03
CA ASP A 8 -18.14 -15.27 9.35
C ASP A 8 -17.81 -14.01 10.16
N GLU A 9 -16.94 -13.12 9.69
CA GLU A 9 -16.51 -11.92 10.41
C GLU A 9 -17.43 -10.73 10.15
N ALA A 10 -17.91 -10.08 11.21
CA ALA A 10 -18.63 -8.82 11.10
C ALA A 10 -17.65 -7.66 10.91
N VAL A 11 -17.95 -6.75 9.98
CA VAL A 11 -17.06 -5.65 9.60
C VAL A 11 -17.79 -4.31 9.54
N GLU A 12 -17.05 -3.28 9.94
CA GLU A 12 -17.47 -1.88 9.85
C GLU A 12 -16.56 -1.12 8.86
N ALA A 13 -17.01 0.06 8.43
CA ALA A 13 -16.22 0.93 7.56
C ALA A 13 -14.82 1.23 8.14
N HIS A 14 -13.82 1.36 7.26
CA HIS A 14 -12.41 1.60 7.59
C HIS A 14 -11.68 0.42 8.26
N SER A 15 -12.21 -0.79 8.09
CA SER A 15 -11.55 -2.04 8.52
C SER A 15 -10.76 -2.68 7.38
N VAL A 16 -9.73 -3.45 7.74
CA VAL A 16 -9.02 -4.36 6.84
C VAL A 16 -9.25 -5.78 7.33
N VAL A 17 -9.69 -6.66 6.43
CA VAL A 17 -9.85 -8.10 6.70
C VAL A 17 -8.80 -8.86 5.91
N LEU A 18 -8.01 -9.68 6.61
CA LEU A 18 -7.05 -10.57 5.97
C LEU A 18 -7.75 -11.85 5.53
N LEU A 19 -7.74 -12.10 4.22
CA LEU A 19 -8.21 -13.35 3.64
C LEU A 19 -7.09 -14.39 3.68
N THR A 20 -7.45 -15.66 3.82
CA THR A 20 -6.47 -16.76 3.76
C THR A 20 -5.93 -16.96 2.35
N ALA A 21 -4.68 -17.39 2.25
CA ALA A 21 -4.03 -17.81 1.01
C ALA A 21 -4.07 -19.34 0.79
N ASP A 22 -4.96 -20.04 1.52
CA ASP A 22 -5.16 -21.49 1.36
C ASP A 22 -5.65 -21.82 -0.06
N LYS A 23 -4.86 -22.62 -0.76
CA LYS A 23 -5.11 -23.04 -2.16
C LYS A 23 -6.34 -23.94 -2.32
N THR A 24 -6.90 -24.45 -1.22
CA THR A 24 -8.14 -25.23 -1.22
C THR A 24 -9.40 -24.37 -1.23
N GLN A 25 -9.27 -23.07 -0.97
CA GLN A 25 -10.37 -22.11 -1.03
C GLN A 25 -10.35 -21.32 -2.35
N ASN A 26 -11.53 -21.02 -2.89
CA ASN A 26 -11.67 -20.42 -4.22
C ASN A 26 -12.54 -19.15 -4.27
N GLY A 27 -12.91 -18.60 -3.11
CA GLY A 27 -13.76 -17.42 -3.06
C GLY A 27 -13.91 -16.84 -1.66
N VAL A 28 -14.56 -15.68 -1.61
CA VAL A 28 -14.92 -14.96 -0.39
C VAL A 28 -16.40 -14.59 -0.46
N THR A 29 -17.14 -14.83 0.63
CA THR A 29 -18.53 -14.37 0.76
C THR A 29 -18.54 -13.00 1.40
N ILE A 30 -19.23 -12.05 0.77
CA ILE A 30 -19.36 -10.67 1.25
C ILE A 30 -20.84 -10.34 1.28
N GLN A 31 -21.34 -9.93 2.44
CA GLN A 31 -22.75 -9.60 2.64
C GLN A 31 -22.87 -8.25 3.35
N ALA A 32 -23.73 -7.38 2.85
CA ALA A 32 -24.07 -6.14 3.54
C ALA A 32 -25.20 -6.38 4.56
N ASP A 33 -25.21 -5.62 5.65
CA ASP A 33 -26.27 -5.71 6.66
C ASP A 33 -27.49 -4.84 6.28
N GLN A 34 -27.82 -3.83 7.09
CA GLN A 34 -29.04 -3.02 6.96
C GLN A 34 -28.96 -1.97 5.83
N GLY A 35 -27.80 -1.80 5.19
CA GLY A 35 -27.57 -0.75 4.20
C GLY A 35 -26.44 -1.08 3.21
N PRO A 36 -26.20 -0.20 2.21
CA PRO A 36 -25.17 -0.45 1.20
C PRO A 36 -23.78 -0.46 1.83
N MET A 37 -22.99 -1.47 1.47
CA MET A 37 -21.58 -1.59 1.84
C MET A 37 -20.71 -1.35 0.61
N GLN A 38 -19.67 -0.53 0.78
CA GLN A 38 -18.64 -0.30 -0.22
C GLN A 38 -17.30 -0.77 0.32
N CYS A 39 -16.70 -1.72 -0.40
CA CYS A 39 -15.39 -2.28 -0.10
C CYS A 39 -14.59 -2.49 -1.38
N VAL A 40 -13.29 -2.72 -1.21
CA VAL A 40 -12.38 -3.09 -2.29
C VAL A 40 -11.75 -4.42 -1.90
N VAL A 41 -11.72 -5.37 -2.83
CA VAL A 41 -11.04 -6.65 -2.64
C VAL A 41 -9.70 -6.57 -3.36
N LEU A 42 -8.62 -6.74 -2.61
CA LEU A 42 -7.25 -6.78 -3.13
C LEU A 42 -6.72 -8.19 -2.97
N SER A 43 -6.21 -8.78 -4.05
CA SER A 43 -5.58 -10.09 -4.07
C SER A 43 -4.35 -10.07 -4.99
N GLY A 44 -3.41 -10.97 -4.71
CA GLY A 44 -2.18 -11.09 -5.49
C GLY A 44 -1.41 -12.34 -5.10
N GLU A 45 -0.59 -12.83 -6.02
CA GLU A 45 0.37 -13.89 -5.72
C GLU A 45 1.50 -13.33 -4.84
N PRO A 46 1.84 -13.98 -3.71
CA PRO A 46 3.00 -13.57 -2.93
C PRO A 46 4.27 -13.62 -3.78
N ILE A 47 5.00 -12.50 -3.84
CA ILE A 47 6.23 -12.37 -4.65
C ILE A 47 7.34 -13.32 -4.15
N GLY A 48 7.36 -13.63 -2.85
CA GLY A 48 8.30 -14.61 -2.28
C GLY A 48 9.74 -14.11 -2.12
N GLU A 49 9.97 -12.81 -2.34
CA GLU A 49 11.27 -12.16 -2.16
C GLU A 49 11.36 -11.49 -0.77
N PRO A 50 12.57 -11.37 -0.18
CA PRO A 50 12.76 -10.57 1.02
C PRO A 50 12.30 -9.11 0.84
N ILE A 51 11.80 -8.52 1.92
CA ILE A 51 11.34 -7.13 1.95
C ILE A 51 12.21 -6.36 2.93
N GLU A 52 13.02 -5.43 2.42
CA GLU A 52 13.79 -4.45 3.20
C GLU A 52 13.21 -3.06 2.93
N GLN A 53 12.72 -2.39 3.97
CA GLN A 53 12.03 -1.10 3.84
C GLN A 53 12.64 -0.01 4.73
N TYR A 54 12.75 1.19 4.18
CA TYR A 54 13.16 2.39 4.89
C TYR A 54 12.50 3.62 4.27
N GLY A 55 11.56 4.22 5.00
CA GLY A 55 10.78 5.36 4.51
C GLY A 55 10.07 5.02 3.18
N PRO A 56 10.31 5.79 2.10
CA PRO A 56 9.63 5.58 0.81
C PRO A 56 10.25 4.46 -0.05
N PHE A 57 11.35 3.84 0.38
CA PHE A 57 12.07 2.86 -0.41
C PHE A 57 11.86 1.44 0.11
N VAL A 58 11.61 0.52 -0.83
CA VAL A 58 11.46 -0.92 -0.60
C VAL A 58 12.37 -1.65 -1.59
N MET A 59 13.27 -2.49 -1.09
CA MET A 59 14.25 -3.28 -1.86
C MET A 59 14.32 -4.72 -1.34
N THR A 60 15.06 -5.58 -2.04
CA THR A 60 15.24 -6.99 -1.64
C THR A 60 16.38 -7.18 -0.63
N THR A 61 17.38 -6.29 -0.61
CA THR A 61 18.51 -6.37 0.32
C THR A 61 18.80 -5.05 1.05
N ARG A 62 19.40 -5.15 2.24
CA ARG A 62 19.82 -3.97 3.03
C ARG A 62 20.87 -3.12 2.31
N SER A 63 21.74 -3.72 1.51
CA SER A 63 22.77 -3.01 0.75
C SER A 63 22.15 -2.16 -0.37
N GLU A 64 21.20 -2.71 -1.13
CA GLU A 64 20.47 -1.98 -2.18
C GLU A 64 19.69 -0.81 -1.59
N LEU A 65 19.07 -1.03 -0.44
CA LEU A 65 18.36 0.01 0.27
C LEU A 65 19.27 1.16 0.71
N GLN A 66 20.46 0.84 1.26
CA GLN A 66 21.45 1.85 1.62
C GLN A 66 21.93 2.64 0.40
N GLN A 67 22.20 1.95 -0.71
CA GLN A 67 22.59 2.58 -1.97
C GLN A 67 21.48 3.51 -2.48
N THR A 68 20.22 3.08 -2.46
CA THR A 68 19.06 3.88 -2.92
C THR A 68 18.91 5.16 -2.11
N VAL A 69 19.15 5.10 -0.79
CA VAL A 69 19.13 6.29 0.07
C VAL A 69 20.26 7.26 -0.34
N THR A 70 21.47 6.74 -0.61
CA THR A 70 22.58 7.56 -1.10
C THR A 70 22.27 8.16 -2.48
N ASP A 71 21.73 7.37 -3.41
CA ASP A 71 21.35 7.81 -4.75
C ASP A 71 20.31 8.94 -4.69
N PHE A 72 19.30 8.82 -3.82
CA PHE A 72 18.31 9.88 -3.62
C PHE A 72 18.94 11.16 -3.06
N GLN A 73 19.86 11.03 -2.08
CA GLN A 73 20.54 12.18 -1.47
C GLN A 73 21.48 12.90 -2.45
N LEU A 74 22.13 12.15 -3.35
CA LEU A 74 23.05 12.69 -4.36
C LEU A 74 22.34 13.09 -5.65
N GLY A 75 21.11 12.64 -5.87
CA GLY A 75 20.37 12.84 -7.12
C GLY A 75 20.95 12.01 -8.26
N GLU A 76 21.22 10.73 -8.02
CA GLU A 76 21.82 9.82 -9.00
C GLU A 76 20.91 8.61 -9.26
N ASN A 77 21.25 7.79 -10.26
CA ASN A 77 20.61 6.49 -10.55
C ASN A 77 19.07 6.54 -10.62
N GLY A 78 18.53 7.54 -11.32
CA GLY A 78 17.08 7.77 -11.48
C GLY A 78 16.52 8.93 -10.66
N PHE A 79 17.31 9.51 -9.74
CA PHE A 79 16.93 10.68 -8.95
C PHE A 79 17.54 12.01 -9.45
N GLU A 80 18.04 12.08 -10.68
CA GLU A 80 18.74 13.27 -11.24
C GLU A 80 17.88 14.53 -11.28
N ARG A 81 16.55 14.36 -11.25
CA ARG A 81 15.59 15.45 -11.21
C ARG A 81 15.13 15.81 -9.81
N ALA A 82 15.60 15.13 -8.76
CA ALA A 82 15.22 15.45 -7.39
C ALA A 82 15.88 16.76 -6.88
N PRO A 83 17.18 17.03 -7.13
CA PRO A 83 17.81 18.26 -6.64
C PRO A 83 17.16 19.50 -7.25
N GLY A 84 16.69 20.42 -6.39
CA GLY A 84 16.06 21.67 -6.82
C GLY A 84 14.68 21.49 -7.46
N TRP A 85 14.09 20.30 -7.42
CA TRP A 85 12.69 20.13 -7.83
C TRP A 85 11.74 20.51 -6.70
N HIS A 86 10.67 21.19 -7.09
CA HIS A 86 9.58 21.59 -6.22
C HIS A 86 8.30 21.64 -7.02
N SER A 87 7.20 21.15 -6.43
CA SER A 87 5.90 21.17 -7.07
C SER A 87 5.17 22.49 -6.81
N ASN A 88 4.52 23.03 -7.84
CA ASN A 88 3.68 24.25 -7.71
C ASN A 88 2.48 24.01 -6.78
N ILE A 89 1.95 22.79 -6.71
CA ILE A 89 0.80 22.45 -5.85
C ILE A 89 1.16 22.46 -4.36
N ALA A 90 2.37 22.04 -3.98
CA ALA A 90 2.80 22.07 -2.59
C ALA A 90 2.92 23.51 -2.07
N SER A 91 3.31 24.46 -2.94
CA SER A 91 3.34 25.88 -2.57
C SER A 91 1.96 26.52 -2.41
N LEU A 92 0.88 25.90 -2.92
CA LEU A 92 -0.48 26.44 -2.76
C LEU A 92 -1.07 26.21 -1.37
N GLU A 93 -0.64 25.18 -0.63
CA GLU A 93 -1.17 24.88 0.71
C GLU A 93 -0.73 25.89 1.78
N HIS A 94 0.37 26.62 1.56
CA HIS A 94 0.81 27.69 2.48
C HIS A 94 0.00 28.99 2.36
N PHE A 95 -0.93 29.10 1.40
CA PHE A 95 -1.77 30.29 1.17
C PHE A 95 -3.26 30.05 1.51
N ARG A 96 -3.57 29.02 2.30
CA ARG A 96 -4.91 28.79 2.87
C ARG A 96 -4.92 28.99 4.38
#